data_AF-A0A2E4WPW5-F1
#
_entry.id   AF-A0A2E4WPW5-F1
#
_cell.length_a   1.000
_cell.length_b   1.000
_cell.length_c   1.000
_cell.angle_alpha   90.00
_cell.angle_beta   90.00
_cell.angle_gamma   90.00
#
_symmetry.space_group_name_H-M   'P 1'
#
loop_
_entity.id
_entity.type
_entity.pdbx_description
1 polymer ?
#
loop_
_entity_poly.entity_id
_entity_poly.type
_entity_poly.pdbx_seq_one_letter_code
_entity_poly.pdbx_strand_id
1 'polypeptide(L)'
;MDGDNVEVGVFNLGVIPSVMPGAWYQRNVRDHVDGKVSVYQIQGPHELAAEIHYIQLENGQRWLEMGESYKGPKWIWQQTKDRLRMSVIEKNGKFAFDLPLPTPGNKNKETYTMSCASLEEIDHILPNFRDLIFKYGVLKIGPRADLFNDVSSRKKFIAATIDKPNSFAPIVAFCITRLLAITKIYEKLKQTSDAEFTHMVDEYHNSQSRKDTLDQIIAKGETAYVEFKPAIWFDYDRAKYDPNYKCKKEENISDNIVRTVAGFLNADGGTLFIGVSDDGDAYGLEEDIKLTRRKDLDGLENELNQLISFSVSKEVSAAKIRISLPKFQGRVIAKVEVMKANSPVFMKTSRLQNKFYVRIGNATNTMSVESAFNYISQHDWSN
;
A
#
# COMPACT_ATOMS: atom_id res chain seq x y z
N MET A 1 -3.62 0.89 36.51
CA MET A 1 -2.30 0.27 36.24
C MET A 1 -2.10 0.37 34.74
N ASP A 2 -1.38 1.40 34.31
CA ASP A 2 -1.15 1.81 32.92
C ASP A 2 -0.16 0.86 32.21
N GLY A 3 -0.52 -0.42 32.09
CA GLY A 3 0.46 -1.51 31.87
C GLY A 3 0.68 -2.01 30.43
N ASP A 4 -0.17 -1.66 29.46
CA ASP A 4 -0.17 -2.36 28.17
C ASP A 4 0.53 -1.62 27.02
N ASN A 5 0.99 -0.38 27.25
CA ASN A 5 1.61 0.46 26.23
C ASN A 5 2.89 1.13 26.72
N VAL A 6 3.79 1.45 25.79
CA VAL A 6 5.02 2.22 25.99
C VAL A 6 4.97 3.47 25.14
N GLU A 7 5.17 4.62 25.77
CA GLU A 7 5.35 5.88 25.07
C GLU A 7 6.75 5.94 24.43
N VAL A 8 6.77 6.16 23.12
CA VAL A 8 7.99 6.37 22.32
C VAL A 8 7.84 7.70 21.60
N GLY A 9 8.16 8.79 22.30
CA GLY A 9 7.90 10.15 21.81
C GLY A 9 6.40 10.39 21.65
N VAL A 10 5.93 10.58 20.42
CA VAL A 10 4.51 10.82 20.10
C VAL A 10 3.73 9.54 19.82
N PHE A 11 4.35 8.37 19.97
CA PHE A 11 3.73 7.07 19.69
C PHE A 11 3.41 6.32 20.98
N ASN A 12 2.26 5.64 20.97
CA ASN A 12 1.86 4.65 21.95
C ASN A 12 2.03 3.26 21.34
N LEU A 13 2.99 2.49 21.85
CA LEU A 13 3.33 1.17 21.34
C LEU A 13 2.86 0.08 22.31
N GLY A 14 2.01 -0.83 21.84
CA GLY A 14 1.56 -1.98 22.63
C GLY A 14 2.71 -2.94 22.96
N VAL A 15 2.73 -3.45 24.20
CA VAL A 15 3.79 -4.38 24.66
C VAL A 15 3.45 -5.84 24.46
N ILE A 16 2.16 -6.17 24.33
CA ILE A 16 1.65 -7.53 24.18
C ILE A 16 1.40 -7.78 22.68
N PRO A 17 2.17 -8.67 22.03
CA PRO A 17 1.94 -8.97 20.63
C PRO A 17 0.89 -10.07 20.44
N SER A 18 0.20 -10.03 19.29
CA SER A 18 -0.44 -11.21 18.73
C SER A 18 0.62 -12.05 18.01
N VAL A 19 0.72 -13.34 18.31
CA VAL A 19 1.71 -14.24 17.70
C VAL A 19 1.01 -15.22 16.76
N MET A 20 1.46 -15.26 15.51
CA MET A 20 0.88 -16.11 14.48
C MET A 20 1.97 -16.91 13.75
N PRO A 21 1.72 -18.18 13.39
CA PRO A 21 2.59 -18.91 12.48
C PRO A 21 2.49 -18.32 11.07
N GLY A 22 3.54 -18.49 10.27
CA GLY A 22 3.55 -18.06 8.88
C GLY A 22 4.72 -18.65 8.11
N ALA A 23 4.77 -18.36 6.82
CA ALA A 23 5.85 -18.80 5.94
C ALA A 23 6.30 -17.62 5.07
N TRP A 24 7.61 -17.39 4.97
CA TRP A 24 8.18 -16.25 4.24
C TRP A 24 9.10 -16.72 3.13
N TYR A 25 8.88 -16.20 1.93
CA TYR A 25 9.75 -16.49 0.79
C TYR A 25 11.17 -15.95 1.02
N GLN A 26 12.15 -16.85 1.02
CA GLN A 26 13.56 -16.54 1.18
C GLN A 26 14.30 -16.75 -0.13
N ARG A 27 14.76 -15.64 -0.74
CA ARG A 27 15.48 -15.67 -2.03
C ARG A 27 16.71 -16.57 -2.03
N ASN A 28 17.39 -16.71 -0.88
CA ASN A 28 18.62 -17.48 -0.76
C ASN A 28 18.38 -18.99 -0.93
N VAL A 29 17.22 -19.47 -0.50
CA VAL A 29 16.80 -20.88 -0.63
C VAL A 29 15.75 -21.07 -1.72
N ARG A 30 15.26 -19.96 -2.31
CA ARG A 30 14.21 -19.90 -3.33
C ARG A 30 12.91 -20.61 -2.93
N ASP A 31 12.63 -20.64 -1.64
CA ASP A 31 11.47 -21.32 -1.07
C ASP A 31 10.90 -20.52 0.11
N HIS A 32 9.70 -20.88 0.56
CA HIS A 32 9.14 -20.38 1.79
C HIS A 32 9.79 -21.09 2.98
N VAL A 33 10.15 -20.32 4.00
CA VAL A 33 10.66 -20.84 5.25
C VAL A 33 9.63 -20.52 6.32
N ASP A 34 9.24 -21.55 7.07
CA ASP A 34 8.30 -21.43 8.17
C ASP A 34 8.89 -20.61 9.32
N GLY A 35 8.00 -20.02 10.09
CA GLY A 35 8.37 -19.21 11.22
C GLY A 35 7.15 -18.67 11.95
N LYS A 36 7.36 -17.57 12.65
CA LYS A 36 6.32 -16.85 13.38
C LYS A 36 6.50 -15.35 13.25
N VAL A 37 5.38 -14.63 13.33
CA VAL A 37 5.35 -13.18 13.45
C VAL A 37 4.74 -12.79 14.79
N SER A 38 5.40 -11.85 15.48
CA SER A 38 4.83 -11.15 16.63
C SER A 38 4.37 -9.78 16.17
N VAL A 39 3.08 -9.50 16.26
CA VAL A 39 2.43 -8.28 15.75
C VAL A 39 2.17 -7.34 16.92
N TYR A 40 2.84 -6.19 16.92
CA TYR A 40 2.67 -5.13 17.93
C TYR A 40 1.87 -3.98 17.34
N GLN A 41 0.80 -3.57 18.03
CA GLN A 41 -0.02 -2.44 17.62
C GLN A 41 0.65 -1.13 18.04
N ILE A 42 0.60 -0.12 17.16
CA ILE A 42 1.14 1.20 17.44
C ILE A 42 0.17 2.29 17.00
N GLN A 43 0.01 3.31 17.84
CA GLN A 43 -0.80 4.50 17.56
C GLN A 43 0.05 5.76 17.68
N GLY A 44 -0.25 6.79 16.90
CA GLY A 44 0.51 8.04 16.90
C GLY A 44 -0.25 9.21 16.28
N PRO A 45 0.44 10.31 15.95
CA PRO A 45 -0.17 11.51 15.40
C PRO A 45 -0.78 11.26 14.02
N HIS A 46 -1.63 12.19 13.56
CA HIS A 46 -2.32 12.09 12.25
C HIS A 46 -3.14 10.83 12.10
N GLU A 47 -3.81 10.42 13.19
CA GLU A 47 -4.60 9.19 13.28
C GLU A 47 -3.81 7.94 12.85
N LEU A 48 -2.47 7.99 13.00
CA LEU A 48 -1.64 6.87 12.62
C LEU A 48 -1.96 5.70 13.55
N ALA A 49 -2.45 4.62 12.98
CA ALA A 49 -2.65 3.33 13.65
C ALA A 49 -2.06 2.26 12.73
N ALA A 50 -1.08 1.52 13.21
CA ALA A 50 -0.34 0.58 12.38
C ALA A 50 0.18 -0.61 13.19
N GLU A 51 0.84 -1.52 12.49
CA GLU A 51 1.49 -2.69 13.08
C GLU A 51 3.00 -2.68 12.90
N ILE A 52 3.72 -3.16 13.91
CA ILE A 52 5.14 -3.56 13.78
C ILE A 52 5.19 -5.07 13.84
N HIS A 53 5.68 -5.69 12.77
CA HIS A 53 5.84 -7.14 12.67
C HIS A 53 7.27 -7.52 13.04
N TYR A 54 7.43 -8.38 14.04
CA TYR A 54 8.70 -9.02 14.33
C TYR A 54 8.67 -10.46 13.85
N ILE A 55 9.35 -10.72 12.73
CA ILE A 55 9.37 -12.01 12.03
C ILE A 55 10.58 -12.82 12.48
N GLN A 56 10.36 -14.10 12.76
CA GLN A 56 11.37 -15.04 13.20
C GLN A 56 11.20 -16.36 12.47
N LEU A 57 12.17 -16.70 11.62
CA LEU A 57 12.15 -17.92 10.81
C LEU A 57 12.90 -19.06 11.50
N GLU A 58 12.53 -20.29 11.15
CA GLU A 58 13.17 -21.51 11.65
C GLU A 58 14.66 -21.61 11.28
N ASN A 59 15.05 -21.01 10.15
CA ASN A 59 16.45 -20.93 9.73
C ASN A 59 17.28 -19.89 10.52
N GLY A 60 16.71 -19.26 11.54
CA GLY A 60 17.37 -18.30 12.42
C GLY A 60 17.36 -16.85 11.92
N GLN A 61 16.82 -16.56 10.73
CA GLN A 61 16.65 -15.18 10.27
C GLN A 61 15.57 -14.46 11.07
N ARG A 62 15.84 -13.21 11.45
CA ARG A 62 14.92 -12.39 12.25
C ARG A 62 14.97 -10.95 11.80
N TRP A 63 13.82 -10.32 11.63
CA TRP A 63 13.75 -8.90 11.31
C TRP A 63 12.43 -8.26 11.73
N LEU A 64 12.48 -6.96 11.92
CA LEU A 64 11.31 -6.12 12.12
C LEU A 64 10.99 -5.35 10.84
N GLU A 65 9.70 -5.18 10.59
CA GLU A 65 9.15 -4.36 9.52
C GLU A 65 7.80 -3.77 9.91
N MET A 66 7.31 -2.81 9.11
CA MET A 66 5.93 -2.37 9.24
C MET A 66 5.00 -3.47 8.73
N GLY A 67 3.94 -3.75 9.47
CA GLY A 67 2.87 -4.67 9.07
C GLY A 67 1.94 -4.06 8.03
N GLU A 68 1.16 -4.92 7.37
CA GLU A 68 0.26 -4.55 6.28
C GLU A 68 -0.94 -3.70 6.72
N SER A 69 -1.35 -3.79 7.98
CA SER A 69 -2.39 -2.93 8.56
C SER A 69 -1.81 -1.56 8.88
N TYR A 70 -2.30 -0.53 8.18
CA TYR A 70 -1.87 0.85 8.33
C TYR A 70 -3.02 1.82 8.06
N LYS A 71 -3.25 2.72 9.00
CA LYS A 71 -4.01 3.96 8.88
C LYS A 71 -3.09 5.12 9.21
N GLY A 72 -3.15 6.22 8.47
CA GLY A 72 -2.34 7.42 8.70
C GLY A 72 -1.84 8.05 7.40
N PRO A 73 -0.84 8.96 7.46
CA PRO A 73 -0.30 9.62 6.28
C PRO A 73 0.29 8.64 5.25
N LYS A 74 -0.26 8.66 4.02
CA LYS A 74 0.21 7.82 2.91
C LYS A 74 1.70 7.97 2.61
N TRP A 75 2.23 9.18 2.76
CA TRP A 75 3.67 9.42 2.60
C TRP A 75 4.50 8.57 3.57
N ILE A 76 4.12 8.54 4.86
CA ILE A 76 4.81 7.72 5.87
C ILE A 76 4.73 6.24 5.46
N TRP A 77 3.55 5.76 5.08
CA TRP A 77 3.35 4.39 4.60
C TRP A 77 4.25 4.02 3.41
N GLN A 78 4.33 4.89 2.40
CA GLN A 78 5.18 4.68 1.21
C GLN A 78 6.67 4.60 1.56
N GLN A 79 7.12 5.33 2.58
CA GLN A 79 8.50 5.26 3.03
C GLN A 79 8.80 4.01 3.86
N THR A 80 7.79 3.40 4.50
CA THR A 80 7.97 2.30 5.45
C THR A 80 7.53 0.91 4.94
N LYS A 81 6.49 0.81 4.11
CA LYS A 81 6.01 -0.48 3.56
C LYS A 81 7.10 -1.14 2.72
N ASP A 82 7.42 -2.39 3.02
CA ASP A 82 8.49 -3.17 2.38
C ASP A 82 9.88 -2.51 2.45
N ARG A 83 10.04 -1.53 3.34
CA ARG A 83 11.21 -0.66 3.44
C ARG A 83 11.67 -0.54 4.88
N LEU A 84 12.87 0.00 5.04
CA LEU A 84 13.47 0.35 6.33
C LEU A 84 13.52 -0.77 7.39
N ARG A 85 13.52 -2.04 6.94
CA ARG A 85 13.62 -3.23 7.80
C ARG A 85 14.77 -3.14 8.80
N MET A 86 14.60 -3.78 9.95
CA MET A 86 15.64 -3.93 10.97
C MET A 86 15.94 -5.40 11.20
N SER A 87 17.11 -5.86 10.79
CA SER A 87 17.54 -7.23 11.09
C SER A 87 18.01 -7.36 12.54
N VAL A 88 17.63 -8.46 13.19
CA VAL A 88 18.18 -8.90 14.48
C VAL A 88 19.09 -10.10 14.20
N ILE A 89 20.40 -9.88 14.32
CA ILE A 89 21.42 -10.87 13.96
C ILE A 89 22.09 -11.45 15.19
N GLU A 90 22.55 -12.69 15.09
CA GLU A 90 23.37 -13.31 16.13
C GLU A 90 24.86 -13.04 15.88
N LYS A 91 25.57 -12.59 16.92
CA LYS A 91 27.00 -12.30 16.92
C LYS A 91 27.60 -12.67 18.28
N ASN A 92 28.60 -13.54 18.28
CA ASN A 92 29.37 -13.93 19.47
C ASN A 92 28.47 -14.40 20.64
N GLY A 93 27.44 -15.20 20.35
CA GLY A 93 26.50 -15.72 21.36
C GLY A 93 25.52 -14.70 21.92
N LYS A 94 25.47 -13.48 21.36
CA LYS A 94 24.46 -12.46 21.66
C LYS A 94 23.69 -12.09 20.41
N PHE A 95 22.59 -11.36 20.58
CA PHE A 95 21.85 -10.79 19.46
C PHE A 95 22.14 -9.30 19.35
N ALA A 96 22.04 -8.78 18.13
CA ALA A 96 22.33 -7.40 17.84
C ALA A 96 21.45 -6.86 16.71
N PHE A 97 21.18 -5.57 16.77
CA PHE A 97 20.51 -4.82 15.71
C PHE A 97 21.15 -3.44 15.57
N ASP A 98 21.10 -2.90 14.36
CA ASP A 98 21.71 -1.60 14.07
C ASP A 98 20.69 -0.46 14.27
N LEU A 99 21.20 0.72 14.60
CA LEU A 99 20.43 1.94 14.82
C LEU A 99 20.69 3.02 13.73
N PRO A 100 20.57 2.72 12.42
CA PRO A 100 20.67 3.75 11.39
C PRO A 100 19.45 4.68 11.42
N LEU A 101 19.52 5.83 10.74
CA LEU A 101 18.38 6.74 10.56
C LEU A 101 18.01 6.87 9.08
N PRO A 102 16.74 7.13 8.76
CA PRO A 102 16.29 7.31 7.38
C PRO A 102 16.88 8.60 6.80
N THR A 103 17.47 8.49 5.62
CA THR A 103 17.99 9.61 4.82
C THR A 103 17.53 9.51 3.38
N PRO A 104 17.43 10.63 2.64
CA PRO A 104 17.14 10.61 1.20
C PRO A 104 18.07 9.67 0.45
N GLY A 105 17.51 8.87 -0.46
CA GLY A 105 18.27 7.94 -1.29
C GLY A 105 19.27 8.67 -2.19
N ASN A 106 20.33 7.95 -2.59
CA ASN A 106 21.32 8.51 -3.50
C ASN A 106 20.77 8.70 -4.91
N LYS A 107 19.94 7.76 -5.39
CA LYS A 107 19.36 7.78 -6.75
C LYS A 107 18.03 8.55 -6.82
N ASN A 108 17.16 8.35 -5.84
CA ASN A 108 15.89 9.06 -5.71
C ASN A 108 15.87 9.76 -4.34
N LYS A 109 15.79 11.09 -4.35
CA LYS A 109 15.82 11.94 -3.14
C LYS A 109 14.50 11.94 -2.37
N GLU A 110 13.39 11.59 -3.01
CA GLU A 110 12.07 11.47 -2.39
C GLU A 110 11.89 10.13 -1.65
N THR A 111 12.82 9.20 -1.87
CA THR A 111 12.76 7.84 -1.38
C THR A 111 13.79 7.65 -0.27
N TYR A 112 13.32 7.44 0.96
CA TYR A 112 14.19 7.34 2.13
C TYR A 112 14.79 5.94 2.28
N THR A 113 16.06 5.88 2.68
CA THR A 113 16.85 4.66 2.86
C THR A 113 17.59 4.72 4.21
N MET A 114 18.07 3.58 4.70
CA MET A 114 18.77 3.55 5.99
C MET A 114 20.26 3.88 5.84
N SER A 115 20.70 4.92 6.56
CA SER A 115 22.09 5.36 6.55
C SER A 115 22.67 5.39 7.97
N CYS A 116 24.00 5.25 8.05
CA CYS A 116 24.72 5.31 9.32
C CYS A 116 24.37 6.61 10.06
N ALA A 117 24.09 6.50 11.36
CA ALA A 117 23.76 7.63 12.22
C ALA A 117 24.64 7.64 13.47
N SER A 118 24.95 8.82 14.00
CA SER A 118 25.63 9.00 15.28
C SER A 118 24.65 8.88 16.45
N LEU A 119 25.16 8.74 17.66
CA LEU A 119 24.31 8.69 18.85
C LEU A 119 23.64 10.05 19.12
N GLU A 120 24.31 11.15 18.81
CA GLU A 120 23.78 12.51 18.90
C GLU A 120 22.60 12.70 17.94
N GLU A 121 22.71 12.20 16.70
CA GLU A 121 21.61 12.26 15.73
C GLU A 121 20.38 11.49 16.19
N ILE A 122 20.56 10.31 16.81
CA ILE A 122 19.44 9.53 17.38
C ILE A 122 18.84 10.26 18.60
N ASP A 123 19.67 10.90 19.41
CA ASP A 123 19.20 11.68 20.56
C ASP A 123 18.37 12.91 20.14
N HIS A 124 18.69 13.52 18.99
CA HIS A 124 17.82 14.53 18.37
C HIS A 124 16.46 13.96 17.92
N ILE A 125 16.37 12.67 17.59
CA ILE A 125 15.08 12.01 17.30
C ILE A 125 14.29 11.79 18.59
N LEU A 126 14.91 11.25 19.64
CA LEU A 126 14.27 11.09 20.94
C LEU A 126 15.31 11.37 22.05
N PRO A 127 15.19 12.49 22.79
CA PRO A 127 16.11 12.78 23.88
C PRO A 127 16.11 11.64 24.91
N ASN A 128 17.30 11.24 25.37
CA ASN A 128 17.49 10.15 26.32
C ASN A 128 16.97 8.78 25.81
N PHE A 129 16.93 8.56 24.49
CA PHE A 129 16.46 7.28 23.93
C PHE A 129 17.18 6.06 24.50
N ARG A 130 18.46 6.22 24.91
CA ARG A 130 19.28 5.15 25.48
C ARG A 130 18.62 4.56 26.72
N ASP A 131 18.17 5.39 27.64
CA ASP A 131 17.54 4.94 28.89
C ASP A 131 16.30 4.09 28.59
N LEU A 132 15.53 4.50 27.59
CA LEU A 132 14.34 3.77 27.14
C LEU A 132 14.71 2.39 26.59
N ILE A 133 15.67 2.29 25.67
CA ILE A 133 16.03 0.98 25.10
C ILE A 133 16.80 0.08 26.09
N PHE A 134 17.59 0.66 27.01
CA PHE A 134 18.20 -0.09 28.12
C PHE A 134 17.13 -0.70 29.03
N LYS A 135 16.09 0.08 29.39
CA LYS A 135 14.94 -0.41 30.18
C LYS A 135 14.28 -1.66 29.55
N TYR A 136 14.27 -1.77 28.22
CA TYR A 136 13.62 -2.88 27.51
C TYR A 136 14.57 -4.01 27.07
N GLY A 137 15.84 -3.99 27.50
CA GLY A 137 16.73 -5.15 27.42
C GLY A 137 17.98 -4.97 26.55
N VAL A 138 18.30 -3.76 26.10
CA VAL A 138 19.65 -3.47 25.56
C VAL A 138 20.69 -3.60 26.67
N LEU A 139 21.86 -4.12 26.33
CA LEU A 139 22.98 -4.32 27.26
C LEU A 139 24.14 -3.37 27.00
N LYS A 140 24.45 -3.15 25.72
CA LYS A 140 25.50 -2.24 25.26
C LYS A 140 25.08 -1.61 23.94
N ILE A 141 25.49 -0.37 23.74
CA ILE A 141 25.33 0.39 22.50
C ILE A 141 26.71 0.90 22.09
N GLY A 142 27.05 0.83 20.82
CA GLY A 142 28.31 1.35 20.30
C GLY A 142 28.53 1.01 18.83
N PRO A 143 29.65 1.48 18.25
CA PRO A 143 30.03 1.10 16.90
C PRO A 143 30.17 -0.43 16.77
N ARG A 144 29.79 -0.98 15.61
CA ARG A 144 29.96 -2.41 15.31
C ARG A 144 31.42 -2.87 15.41
N ALA A 145 32.38 -2.01 15.08
CA ALA A 145 33.80 -2.26 15.26
C ALA A 145 34.12 -2.65 16.71
N ASP A 146 33.58 -1.91 17.67
CA ASP A 146 33.90 -2.09 19.09
C ASP A 146 33.08 -3.21 19.72
N LEU A 147 31.83 -3.38 19.30
CA LEU A 147 30.94 -4.41 19.85
C LEU A 147 31.26 -5.82 19.34
N PHE A 148 31.71 -5.94 18.09
CA PHE A 148 31.83 -7.25 17.41
C PHE A 148 33.17 -7.46 16.70
N ASN A 149 34.14 -6.56 16.84
CA ASN A 149 35.36 -6.54 16.01
C ASN A 149 35.03 -6.53 14.51
N ASP A 150 33.96 -5.83 14.12
CA ASP A 150 33.49 -5.78 12.74
C ASP A 150 34.44 -4.93 11.87
N VAL A 151 34.99 -5.54 10.82
CA VAL A 151 35.91 -4.88 9.87
C VAL A 151 35.25 -4.55 8.53
N SER A 152 33.95 -4.83 8.38
CA SER A 152 33.21 -4.60 7.14
C SER A 152 32.98 -3.11 6.85
N SER A 153 32.34 -2.82 5.71
CA SER A 153 31.86 -1.48 5.38
C SER A 153 30.88 -0.91 6.43
N ARG A 154 30.27 -1.76 7.26
CA ARG A 154 29.34 -1.35 8.31
C ARG A 154 29.98 -1.10 9.67
N LYS A 155 31.30 -1.26 9.82
CA LYS A 155 32.02 -1.12 11.11
C LYS A 155 31.69 0.14 11.92
N LYS A 156 31.34 1.24 11.26
CA LYS A 156 30.98 2.53 11.90
C LYS A 156 29.52 2.63 12.34
N PHE A 157 28.65 1.73 11.91
CA PHE A 157 27.24 1.77 12.30
C PHE A 157 27.14 1.58 13.81
N ILE A 158 26.30 2.39 14.44
CA ILE A 158 25.90 2.18 15.82
C ILE A 158 24.96 0.97 15.88
N ALA A 159 25.24 0.06 16.79
CA ALA A 159 24.43 -1.12 17.07
C ALA A 159 24.15 -1.24 18.56
N ALA A 160 23.13 -2.02 18.89
CA ALA A 160 22.77 -2.42 20.23
C ALA A 160 22.87 -3.93 20.38
N THR A 161 23.24 -4.40 21.56
CA THR A 161 23.28 -5.83 21.90
C THR A 161 22.21 -6.20 22.92
N ILE A 162 21.65 -7.40 22.79
CA ILE A 162 20.62 -7.98 23.67
C ILE A 162 20.96 -9.45 23.94
N ASP A 163 20.55 -9.98 25.09
CA ASP A 163 20.82 -11.39 25.45
C ASP A 163 19.82 -12.37 24.80
N LYS A 164 18.57 -11.91 24.55
CA LYS A 164 17.52 -12.75 23.97
C LYS A 164 16.94 -12.09 22.73
N PRO A 165 16.65 -12.85 21.67
CA PRO A 165 16.13 -12.28 20.43
C PRO A 165 14.70 -11.75 20.61
N ASN A 166 13.94 -12.26 21.59
CA ASN A 166 12.55 -11.87 21.85
C ASN A 166 12.44 -10.74 22.90
N SER A 167 13.55 -10.06 23.21
CA SER A 167 13.50 -8.83 24.00
C SER A 167 12.62 -7.79 23.29
N PHE A 168 11.98 -6.91 24.05
CA PHE A 168 11.17 -5.83 23.50
C PHE A 168 12.03 -4.68 22.93
N ALA A 169 13.32 -4.62 23.26
CA ALA A 169 14.24 -3.59 22.83
C ALA A 169 14.31 -3.34 21.31
N PRO A 170 14.36 -4.36 20.42
CA PRO A 170 14.34 -4.13 18.98
C PRO A 170 13.06 -3.45 18.49
N ILE A 171 11.91 -3.73 19.12
CA ILE A 171 10.61 -3.12 18.74
C ILE A 171 10.63 -1.63 19.08
N VAL A 172 11.06 -1.30 20.31
CA VAL A 172 11.22 0.10 20.75
C VAL A 172 12.23 0.83 19.87
N ALA A 173 13.38 0.22 19.59
CA ALA A 173 14.40 0.79 18.73
C ALA A 173 13.91 0.99 17.29
N PHE A 174 13.11 0.06 16.75
CA PHE A 174 12.48 0.20 15.44
C PHE A 174 11.52 1.39 15.43
N CYS A 175 10.66 1.51 16.44
CA CYS A 175 9.78 2.66 16.60
C CYS A 175 10.55 3.98 16.60
N ILE A 176 11.64 4.10 17.39
CA ILE A 176 12.47 5.31 17.45
C ILE A 176 13.14 5.60 16.10
N THR A 177 13.90 4.63 15.59
CA THR A 177 14.83 4.87 14.47
C THR A 177 14.18 4.76 13.11
N ARG A 178 12.90 4.35 13.03
CA ARG A 178 12.13 4.25 11.79
C ARG A 178 10.90 5.13 11.86
N LEU A 179 9.91 4.74 12.64
CA LEU A 179 8.60 5.36 12.59
C LEU A 179 8.62 6.79 13.16
N LEU A 180 9.23 7.00 14.32
CA LEU A 180 9.40 8.33 14.90
C LEU A 180 10.31 9.21 14.05
N ALA A 181 11.43 8.67 13.57
CA ALA A 181 12.34 9.40 12.69
C ALA A 181 11.66 9.85 11.38
N ILE A 182 10.95 8.94 10.69
CA ILE A 182 10.27 9.27 9.43
C ILE A 182 9.09 10.22 9.65
N THR A 183 8.40 10.12 10.79
CA THR A 183 7.32 11.04 11.16
C THR A 183 7.87 12.45 11.43
N LYS A 184 9.02 12.59 12.09
CA LYS A 184 9.68 13.90 12.25
C LYS A 184 10.10 14.50 10.92
N ILE A 185 10.59 13.67 9.99
CA ILE A 185 10.91 14.12 8.62
C ILE A 185 9.62 14.60 7.93
N TYR A 186 8.54 13.84 8.03
CA TYR A 186 7.24 14.20 7.49
C TYR A 186 6.76 15.56 8.05
N GLU A 187 6.85 15.79 9.35
CA GLU A 187 6.49 17.08 9.97
C GLU A 187 7.34 18.23 9.46
N LYS A 188 8.66 18.01 9.33
CA LYS A 188 9.58 19.04 8.83
C LYS A 188 9.26 19.41 7.39
N LEU A 189 9.02 18.41 6.54
CA LEU A 189 8.65 18.62 5.15
C LEU A 189 7.29 19.34 5.06
N LYS A 190 6.34 19.04 5.97
CA LYS A 190 5.01 19.69 6.02
C LYS A 190 5.13 21.19 6.30
N GLN A 191 6.06 21.56 7.18
CA GLN A 191 6.30 22.95 7.57
C GLN A 191 7.03 23.77 6.49
N THR A 192 7.74 23.12 5.56
CA THR A 192 8.62 23.83 4.61
C THR A 192 7.88 24.29 3.34
N SER A 193 6.59 23.95 3.17
CA SER A 193 5.76 24.38 2.02
C SER A 193 6.42 24.15 0.65
N ASP A 194 7.06 23.00 0.46
CA ASP A 194 7.34 22.50 -0.90
C ASP A 194 5.99 22.10 -1.51
N ALA A 195 5.61 22.73 -2.63
CA ALA A 195 4.34 22.48 -3.30
C ALA A 195 4.09 20.98 -3.57
N GLU A 196 5.15 20.22 -3.86
CA GLU A 196 5.10 18.76 -4.04
C GLU A 196 4.81 17.98 -2.75
N PHE A 197 5.34 18.41 -1.61
CA PHE A 197 5.07 17.76 -0.32
C PHE A 197 3.70 18.14 0.24
N THR A 198 3.26 19.39 0.02
CA THR A 198 1.89 19.84 0.32
C THR A 198 0.87 18.95 -0.40
N HIS A 199 1.10 18.54 -1.66
CA HIS A 199 0.25 17.60 -2.37
C HIS A 199 0.23 16.17 -1.77
N MET A 200 1.31 15.70 -1.14
CA MET A 200 1.37 14.36 -0.51
C MET A 200 0.85 14.32 0.93
N VAL A 201 0.75 15.47 1.60
CA VAL A 201 0.40 15.61 3.02
C VAL A 201 -1.00 16.19 3.23
N ASP A 202 -1.46 17.02 2.30
CA ASP A 202 -2.85 17.50 2.29
C ASP A 202 -3.85 16.39 1.93
N GLU A 203 -3.41 15.29 1.30
CA GLU A 203 -4.26 14.11 1.02
C GLU A 203 -4.89 13.50 2.30
N TYR A 204 -4.34 13.74 3.50
CA TYR A 204 -4.90 13.23 4.77
C TYR A 204 -5.69 14.26 5.58
N HIS A 205 -5.25 15.52 5.65
CA HIS A 205 -5.95 16.58 6.42
C HIS A 205 -7.14 17.20 5.67
N ASN A 206 -7.19 17.11 4.34
CA ASN A 206 -8.30 17.62 3.52
C ASN A 206 -9.29 16.53 3.04
N SER A 207 -9.41 15.43 3.80
CA SER A 207 -10.56 14.51 3.68
C SER A 207 -11.91 15.19 3.96
N GLN A 208 -11.89 16.48 4.31
CA GLN A 208 -13.00 17.41 4.08
C GLN A 208 -12.54 18.60 3.22
N SER A 209 -12.72 18.46 1.90
CA SER A 209 -12.83 19.53 0.88
C SER A 209 -11.56 20.07 0.17
N ARG A 210 -10.95 19.27 -0.71
CA ARG A 210 -10.61 19.71 -2.10
C ARG A 210 -10.25 18.48 -2.96
N LYS A 211 -11.02 18.26 -4.04
CA LYS A 211 -10.81 17.17 -5.01
C LYS A 211 -9.57 17.48 -5.85
N ASP A 212 -8.63 16.55 -5.95
CA ASP A 212 -7.64 16.53 -7.05
C ASP A 212 -8.36 16.78 -8.38
N THR A 213 -7.80 17.62 -9.25
CA THR A 213 -8.42 17.85 -10.56
C THR A 213 -8.30 16.58 -11.39
N LEU A 214 -9.26 16.36 -12.28
CA LEU A 214 -9.28 15.19 -13.16
C LEU A 214 -7.96 15.01 -13.92
N ASP A 215 -7.38 16.11 -14.39
CA ASP A 215 -6.12 16.12 -15.14
C ASP A 215 -4.94 15.64 -14.28
N GLN A 216 -4.90 16.02 -13.00
CA GLN A 216 -3.85 15.61 -12.07
C GLN A 216 -3.91 14.12 -11.76
N ILE A 217 -5.12 13.56 -11.63
CA ILE A 217 -5.30 12.13 -11.36
C ILE A 217 -4.82 11.31 -12.56
N ILE A 218 -5.21 11.72 -13.78
CA ILE A 218 -4.82 10.98 -15.00
C ILE A 218 -3.32 11.13 -15.26
N ALA A 219 -2.73 12.31 -15.04
CA ALA A 219 -1.29 12.53 -15.23
C ALA A 219 -0.40 11.70 -14.28
N LYS A 220 -0.90 11.30 -13.11
CA LYS A 220 -0.20 10.40 -12.17
C LYS A 220 -0.12 8.96 -12.68
N GLY A 221 -0.85 8.61 -13.74
CA GLY A 221 -0.82 7.29 -14.38
C GLY A 221 -1.61 6.20 -13.65
N GLU A 222 -1.56 4.98 -14.18
CA GLU A 222 -2.17 3.80 -13.56
C GLU A 222 -1.47 3.40 -12.26
N THR A 223 -2.26 3.06 -11.25
CA THR A 223 -1.77 2.63 -9.93
C THR A 223 -2.61 1.46 -9.41
N ALA A 224 -2.32 1.00 -8.19
CA ALA A 224 -3.18 0.02 -7.52
C ALA A 224 -4.64 0.51 -7.37
N TYR A 225 -4.88 1.82 -7.38
CA TYR A 225 -6.19 2.46 -7.16
C TYR A 225 -6.72 3.22 -8.38
N VAL A 226 -5.97 3.29 -9.47
CA VAL A 226 -6.33 4.00 -10.71
C VAL A 226 -6.08 3.08 -11.90
N GLU A 227 -7.08 2.86 -12.73
CA GLU A 227 -6.98 2.08 -13.96
C GLU A 227 -7.50 2.90 -15.14
N PHE A 228 -6.86 2.77 -16.30
CA PHE A 228 -7.31 3.35 -17.56
C PHE A 228 -7.81 2.25 -18.49
N LYS A 229 -8.89 2.57 -19.21
CA LYS A 229 -9.43 1.74 -20.28
C LYS A 229 -9.78 2.62 -21.47
N PRO A 230 -9.44 2.22 -22.70
CA PRO A 230 -9.64 3.08 -23.86
C PRO A 230 -11.13 3.23 -24.25
N ALA A 231 -11.97 2.24 -23.96
CA ALA A 231 -13.36 2.18 -24.40
C ALA A 231 -14.21 1.27 -23.49
N ILE A 232 -15.54 1.35 -23.62
CA ILE A 232 -16.49 0.43 -22.94
C ILE A 232 -16.78 -0.79 -23.81
N TRP A 233 -17.08 -0.58 -25.09
CA TRP A 233 -17.41 -1.62 -26.05
C TRP A 233 -16.67 -1.50 -27.37
N PHE A 234 -16.24 -0.30 -27.75
CA PHE A 234 -15.53 -0.07 -29.01
C PHE A 234 -14.12 -0.70 -28.99
N ASP A 235 -13.77 -1.44 -30.04
CA ASP A 235 -12.45 -2.07 -30.17
C ASP A 235 -11.55 -1.22 -31.09
N TYR A 236 -10.74 -0.36 -30.48
CA TYR A 236 -9.82 0.54 -31.18
C TYR A 236 -8.78 -0.21 -32.03
N ASP A 237 -8.28 -1.36 -31.55
CA ASP A 237 -7.26 -2.12 -32.27
C ASP A 237 -7.84 -2.75 -33.53
N ARG A 238 -9.03 -3.37 -33.43
CA ARG A 238 -9.72 -3.91 -34.60
C ARG A 238 -10.10 -2.82 -35.61
N ALA A 239 -10.62 -1.70 -35.14
CA ALA A 239 -10.95 -0.58 -36.01
C ALA A 239 -9.73 -0.04 -36.78
N LYS A 240 -8.53 -0.14 -36.19
CA LYS A 240 -7.28 0.32 -36.80
C LYS A 240 -6.67 -0.70 -37.77
N TYR A 241 -6.72 -1.99 -37.44
CA TYR A 241 -5.95 -3.03 -38.15
C TYR A 241 -6.78 -3.99 -39.00
N ASP A 242 -8.09 -4.08 -38.80
CA ASP A 242 -8.98 -4.91 -39.61
C ASP A 242 -9.86 -4.06 -40.53
N PRO A 243 -9.56 -3.98 -41.84
CA PRO A 243 -10.34 -3.18 -42.79
C PRO A 243 -11.78 -3.68 -42.98
N ASN A 244 -12.11 -4.89 -42.52
CA ASN A 244 -13.45 -5.45 -42.56
C ASN A 244 -14.22 -5.31 -41.24
N TYR A 245 -13.62 -4.65 -40.23
CA TYR A 245 -14.24 -4.48 -38.93
C TYR A 245 -15.55 -3.69 -39.04
N LYS A 246 -16.63 -4.27 -38.48
CA LYS A 246 -17.92 -3.60 -38.32
C LYS A 246 -18.08 -3.17 -36.87
N CYS A 247 -18.14 -1.86 -36.65
CA CYS A 247 -18.35 -1.27 -35.33
C CYS A 247 -19.61 -1.84 -34.69
N LYS A 248 -19.43 -2.46 -33.52
CA LYS A 248 -20.49 -3.11 -32.72
C LYS A 248 -20.06 -3.12 -31.26
N LYS A 249 -20.98 -3.49 -30.38
CA LYS A 249 -20.63 -3.72 -28.97
C LYS A 249 -19.82 -5.01 -28.83
N GLU A 250 -18.54 -4.90 -28.49
CA GLU A 250 -17.67 -6.05 -28.25
C GLU A 250 -17.69 -6.43 -26.77
N GLU A 251 -18.26 -7.60 -26.48
CA GLU A 251 -18.47 -8.06 -25.10
C GLU A 251 -17.15 -8.26 -24.34
N ASN A 252 -16.10 -8.71 -25.03
CA ASN A 252 -14.77 -8.90 -24.44
C ASN A 252 -14.14 -7.58 -23.96
N ILE A 253 -14.48 -6.45 -24.59
CA ILE A 253 -14.02 -5.12 -24.16
C ILE A 253 -14.77 -4.72 -22.88
N SER A 254 -16.09 -4.88 -22.87
CA SER A 254 -16.90 -4.59 -21.67
C SER A 254 -16.61 -5.53 -20.50
N ASP A 255 -16.21 -6.78 -20.78
CA ASP A 255 -15.79 -7.74 -19.76
C ASP A 255 -14.54 -7.24 -19.00
N ASN A 256 -13.65 -6.48 -19.66
CA ASN A 256 -12.48 -5.89 -18.99
C ASN A 256 -12.90 -4.79 -18.00
N ILE A 257 -13.87 -3.95 -18.36
CA ILE A 257 -14.46 -2.94 -17.44
C ILE A 257 -15.02 -3.63 -16.21
N VAL A 258 -15.84 -4.65 -16.46
CA VAL A 258 -16.50 -5.45 -15.45
C VAL A 258 -15.45 -6.06 -14.50
N ARG A 259 -14.40 -6.70 -15.04
CA ARG A 259 -13.32 -7.30 -14.24
C ARG A 259 -12.61 -6.29 -13.35
N THR A 260 -12.27 -5.12 -13.90
CA THR A 260 -11.61 -4.06 -13.13
C THR A 260 -12.47 -3.60 -11.96
N VAL A 261 -13.77 -3.37 -12.18
CA VAL A 261 -14.71 -2.95 -11.13
C VAL A 261 -14.77 -3.97 -9.99
N ALA A 262 -14.85 -5.27 -10.30
CA ALA A 262 -14.83 -6.29 -9.26
C ALA A 262 -13.48 -6.42 -8.56
N GLY A 263 -12.38 -6.26 -9.29
CA GLY A 263 -11.05 -6.20 -8.71
C GLY A 263 -10.96 -5.11 -7.64
N PHE A 264 -11.54 -3.93 -7.90
CA PHE A 264 -11.62 -2.85 -6.91
C PHE A 264 -12.57 -3.15 -5.76
N LEU A 265 -13.76 -3.71 -6.02
CA LEU A 265 -14.72 -4.09 -4.96
C LEU A 265 -14.14 -5.08 -3.96
N ASN A 266 -13.35 -6.06 -4.42
CA ASN A 266 -12.75 -7.12 -3.61
C ASN A 266 -11.38 -6.76 -3.02
N ALA A 267 -10.88 -5.56 -3.30
CA ALA A 267 -9.64 -5.01 -2.77
C ALA A 267 -9.96 -3.71 -2.01
N ASP A 268 -9.09 -2.72 -2.07
CA ASP A 268 -9.20 -1.48 -1.30
C ASP A 268 -10.05 -0.38 -1.99
N GLY A 269 -10.81 -0.74 -3.03
CA GLY A 269 -11.48 0.23 -3.91
C GLY A 269 -10.56 0.87 -4.94
N GLY A 270 -11.07 1.85 -5.68
CA GLY A 270 -10.31 2.56 -6.71
C GLY A 270 -11.17 3.39 -7.65
N THR A 271 -10.54 3.99 -8.66
CA THR A 271 -11.16 4.76 -9.73
C THR A 271 -10.76 4.18 -11.09
N LEU A 272 -11.75 3.89 -11.93
CA LEU A 272 -11.56 3.50 -13.32
C LEU A 272 -11.91 4.68 -14.23
N PHE A 273 -10.97 5.09 -15.09
CA PHE A 273 -11.22 6.04 -16.17
C PHE A 273 -11.36 5.30 -17.50
N ILE A 274 -12.46 5.55 -18.21
CA ILE A 274 -12.76 4.93 -19.50
C ILE A 274 -12.83 6.01 -20.57
N GLY A 275 -12.21 5.76 -21.72
CA GLY A 275 -11.94 6.80 -22.74
C GLY A 275 -10.56 7.43 -22.57
N VAL A 276 -9.64 6.76 -21.86
CA VAL A 276 -8.26 7.21 -21.63
C VAL A 276 -7.32 6.10 -22.11
N SER A 277 -6.26 6.46 -22.83
CA SER A 277 -5.21 5.53 -23.27
C SER A 277 -4.32 5.13 -22.10
N ASP A 278 -3.56 4.05 -22.27
CA ASP A 278 -2.56 3.61 -21.29
C ASP A 278 -1.46 4.68 -21.06
N ASP A 279 -1.23 5.55 -22.05
CA ASP A 279 -0.30 6.68 -21.98
C ASP A 279 -0.91 7.95 -21.32
N GLY A 280 -2.19 7.92 -20.93
CA GLY A 280 -2.88 9.03 -20.27
C GLY A 280 -3.52 10.06 -21.21
N ASP A 281 -3.62 9.77 -22.51
CA ASP A 281 -4.28 10.63 -23.49
C ASP A 281 -5.79 10.38 -23.56
N ALA A 282 -6.58 11.42 -23.82
CA ALA A 282 -8.03 11.27 -24.01
C ALA A 282 -8.34 10.63 -25.37
N TYR A 283 -8.76 9.37 -25.35
CA TYR A 283 -9.39 8.73 -26.51
C TYR A 283 -10.83 9.20 -26.68
N GLY A 284 -11.56 9.38 -25.57
CA GLY A 284 -12.96 9.73 -25.55
C GLY A 284 -13.89 8.55 -25.80
N LEU A 285 -15.19 8.78 -25.56
CA LEU A 285 -16.26 7.77 -25.66
C LEU A 285 -17.23 8.05 -26.81
N GLU A 286 -16.85 8.87 -27.78
CA GLU A 286 -17.71 9.26 -28.91
C GLU A 286 -18.15 8.05 -29.75
N GLU A 287 -17.27 7.07 -29.97
CA GLU A 287 -17.64 5.82 -30.67
C GLU A 287 -18.54 4.92 -29.82
N ASP A 288 -18.29 4.83 -28.51
CA ASP A 288 -19.15 4.08 -27.58
C ASP A 288 -20.57 4.69 -27.51
N ILE A 289 -20.69 6.02 -27.54
CA ILE A 289 -21.99 6.70 -27.57
C ILE A 289 -22.79 6.26 -28.78
N LYS A 290 -22.19 6.20 -29.98
CA LYS A 290 -22.89 5.77 -31.22
C LYS A 290 -23.41 4.33 -31.15
N LEU A 291 -22.77 3.49 -30.33
CA LEU A 291 -23.16 2.10 -30.10
C LEU A 291 -24.34 1.95 -29.14
N THR A 292 -24.66 2.98 -28.35
CA THR A 292 -25.82 2.97 -27.44
C THR A 292 -27.13 3.11 -28.22
N ARG A 293 -28.24 2.67 -27.61
CA ARG A 293 -29.57 2.76 -28.23
C ARG A 293 -30.00 4.21 -28.46
N ARG A 294 -29.71 5.08 -27.49
CA ARG A 294 -30.11 6.50 -27.52
C ARG A 294 -29.11 7.39 -28.27
N LYS A 295 -27.85 6.97 -28.41
CA LYS A 295 -26.79 7.71 -29.10
C LYS A 295 -26.49 9.08 -28.49
N ASP A 296 -26.67 9.19 -27.18
CA ASP A 296 -26.41 10.37 -26.36
C ASP A 296 -25.67 9.99 -25.07
N LEU A 297 -25.27 10.99 -24.28
CA LEU A 297 -24.57 10.79 -23.01
C LEU A 297 -25.43 10.04 -21.98
N ASP A 298 -26.73 10.35 -21.93
CA ASP A 298 -27.68 9.64 -21.07
C ASP A 298 -27.74 8.15 -21.42
N GLY A 299 -27.73 7.82 -22.71
CA GLY A 299 -27.71 6.45 -23.21
C GLY A 299 -26.46 5.71 -22.78
N LEU A 300 -25.30 6.36 -22.89
CA LEU A 300 -24.02 5.83 -22.43
C LEU A 300 -24.02 5.55 -20.94
N GLU A 301 -24.41 6.53 -20.12
CA GLU A 301 -24.45 6.41 -18.66
C GLU A 301 -25.42 5.31 -18.22
N ASN A 302 -26.62 5.26 -18.80
CA ASN A 302 -27.62 4.23 -18.47
C ASN A 302 -27.13 2.82 -18.83
N GLU A 303 -26.57 2.63 -20.02
CA GLU A 303 -26.10 1.32 -20.45
C GLU A 303 -24.84 0.87 -19.70
N LEU A 304 -23.97 1.80 -19.29
CA LEU A 304 -22.82 1.49 -18.42
C LEU A 304 -23.27 1.11 -16.98
N ASN A 305 -24.23 1.84 -16.41
CA ASN A 305 -24.83 1.48 -15.13
C ASN A 305 -25.50 0.10 -15.20
N GLN A 306 -26.19 -0.21 -16.30
CA GLN A 306 -26.79 -1.53 -16.52
C GLN A 306 -25.71 -2.62 -16.60
N LEU A 307 -24.67 -2.42 -17.40
CA LEU A 307 -23.53 -3.35 -17.53
C LEU A 307 -22.97 -3.71 -16.14
N ILE A 308 -22.65 -2.70 -15.33
CA ILE A 308 -22.06 -2.91 -14.00
C ILE A 308 -23.05 -3.59 -13.04
N SER A 309 -24.29 -3.11 -12.96
CA SER A 309 -25.29 -3.65 -12.02
C SER A 309 -25.68 -5.11 -12.32
N PHE A 310 -25.69 -5.52 -13.60
CA PHE A 310 -25.91 -6.92 -13.98
C PHE A 310 -24.72 -7.82 -13.62
N SER A 311 -23.52 -7.26 -13.52
CA SER A 311 -22.30 -8.03 -13.26
C SER A 311 -22.03 -8.30 -11.78
N VAL A 312 -22.35 -7.39 -10.85
CA VAL A 312 -21.96 -7.49 -9.42
C VAL A 312 -23.11 -7.52 -8.40
N SER A 313 -24.37 -7.43 -8.86
CA SER A 313 -25.63 -7.17 -8.11
C SER A 313 -26.00 -5.69 -8.00
N LYS A 314 -27.31 -5.43 -7.92
CA LYS A 314 -27.87 -4.07 -7.91
C LYS A 314 -27.58 -3.36 -6.59
N GLU A 315 -27.59 -4.11 -5.50
CA GLU A 315 -27.38 -3.64 -4.14
C GLU A 315 -25.94 -3.14 -3.96
N VAL A 316 -24.96 -3.96 -4.39
CA VAL A 316 -23.54 -3.57 -4.37
C VAL A 316 -23.29 -2.39 -5.30
N SER A 317 -23.83 -2.43 -6.53
CA SER A 317 -23.68 -1.34 -7.48
C SER A 317 -24.20 -0.01 -6.92
N ALA A 318 -25.40 0.00 -6.32
CA ALA A 318 -25.99 1.20 -5.76
C ALA A 318 -25.25 1.74 -4.54
N ALA A 319 -24.74 0.85 -3.68
CA ALA A 319 -24.05 1.25 -2.45
C ALA A 319 -22.60 1.68 -2.68
N LYS A 320 -21.89 1.02 -3.61
CA LYS A 320 -20.43 1.07 -3.69
C LYS A 320 -19.87 1.74 -4.95
N ILE A 321 -20.71 2.03 -5.96
CA ILE A 321 -20.23 2.53 -7.26
C ILE A 321 -20.86 3.88 -7.58
N ARG A 322 -20.05 4.83 -8.06
CA ARG A 322 -20.50 6.13 -8.59
C ARG A 322 -19.91 6.33 -9.97
N ILE A 323 -20.75 6.71 -10.93
CA ILE A 323 -20.36 6.95 -12.32
C ILE A 323 -20.58 8.43 -12.63
N SER A 324 -19.65 9.04 -13.34
CA SER A 324 -19.79 10.38 -13.90
C SER A 324 -19.13 10.47 -15.27
N LEU A 325 -19.56 11.41 -16.10
CA LEU A 325 -19.06 11.60 -17.47
C LEU A 325 -18.36 12.96 -17.65
N PRO A 326 -17.19 13.18 -17.03
CA PRO A 326 -16.50 14.47 -17.16
C PRO A 326 -15.84 14.66 -18.54
N LYS A 327 -15.43 15.90 -18.82
CA LYS A 327 -14.57 16.21 -19.96
C LYS A 327 -13.10 16.17 -19.55
N PHE A 328 -12.27 15.48 -20.33
CA PHE A 328 -10.81 15.43 -20.19
C PHE A 328 -10.16 15.69 -21.55
N GLN A 329 -9.20 16.62 -21.61
CA GLN A 329 -8.60 17.11 -22.86
C GLN A 329 -9.64 17.43 -23.97
N GLY A 330 -10.79 17.97 -23.58
CA GLY A 330 -11.88 18.35 -24.49
C GLY A 330 -12.81 17.21 -24.95
N ARG A 331 -12.51 15.95 -24.62
CA ARG A 331 -13.34 14.77 -24.95
C ARG A 331 -14.13 14.28 -23.75
N VAL A 332 -15.23 13.58 -23.98
CA VAL A 332 -16.01 12.97 -22.88
C VAL A 332 -15.40 11.62 -22.51
N ILE A 333 -15.13 11.44 -21.22
CA ILE A 333 -14.66 10.17 -20.63
C ILE A 333 -15.64 9.72 -19.55
N ALA A 334 -15.54 8.48 -19.08
CA ALA A 334 -16.27 7.99 -17.92
C ALA A 334 -15.33 7.84 -16.72
N LYS A 335 -15.74 8.34 -15.57
CA LYS A 335 -15.09 8.12 -14.27
C LYS A 335 -16.00 7.23 -13.43
N VAL A 336 -15.50 6.05 -13.07
CA VAL A 336 -16.18 5.07 -12.23
C VAL A 336 -15.43 4.96 -10.90
N GLU A 337 -16.00 5.53 -9.85
CA GLU A 337 -15.48 5.47 -8.48
C GLU A 337 -16.07 4.24 -7.79
N VAL A 338 -15.20 3.36 -7.29
CA VAL A 338 -15.55 2.08 -6.68
C VAL A 338 -15.03 2.04 -5.24
N MET A 339 -15.95 1.94 -4.29
CA MET A 339 -15.64 1.71 -2.88
C MET A 339 -15.45 0.22 -2.60
N LYS A 340 -14.56 -0.12 -1.67
CA LYS A 340 -14.41 -1.48 -1.14
C LYS A 340 -15.76 -2.07 -0.71
N ALA A 341 -16.00 -3.34 -1.04
CA ALA A 341 -17.22 -4.03 -0.64
C ALA A 341 -17.12 -4.51 0.83
N ASN A 342 -18.26 -4.65 1.50
CA ASN A 342 -18.32 -5.16 2.87
C ASN A 342 -18.35 -6.71 2.94
N SER A 343 -18.26 -7.35 1.78
CA SER A 343 -18.34 -8.80 1.63
C SER A 343 -17.81 -9.18 0.24
N PRO A 344 -17.33 -10.43 0.05
CA PRO A 344 -16.87 -10.93 -1.24
C PRO A 344 -17.88 -10.72 -2.37
N VAL A 345 -17.43 -10.12 -3.47
CA VAL A 345 -18.23 -9.89 -4.67
C VAL A 345 -17.82 -10.90 -5.75
N PHE A 346 -18.75 -11.80 -6.06
CA PHE A 346 -18.64 -12.70 -7.22
C PHE A 346 -19.37 -12.07 -8.39
N MET A 347 -18.78 -12.20 -9.58
CA MET A 347 -19.25 -11.46 -10.72
C MET A 347 -19.57 -12.32 -11.93
N LYS A 348 -20.35 -11.72 -12.83
CA LYS A 348 -20.78 -12.29 -14.11
C LYS A 348 -20.21 -11.47 -15.26
N THR A 349 -19.49 -12.16 -16.14
CA THR A 349 -19.01 -11.67 -17.44
C THR A 349 -19.83 -12.33 -18.54
N SER A 350 -19.67 -11.91 -19.80
CA SER A 350 -20.44 -12.53 -20.90
C SER A 350 -20.13 -14.02 -21.08
N ARG A 351 -18.90 -14.44 -20.74
CA ARG A 351 -18.44 -15.84 -20.86
C ARG A 351 -18.42 -16.64 -19.56
N LEU A 352 -18.18 -16.00 -18.42
CA LEU A 352 -17.98 -16.68 -17.13
C LEU A 352 -18.96 -16.18 -16.08
N GLN A 353 -19.54 -17.11 -15.34
CA GLN A 353 -20.47 -16.86 -14.24
C GLN A 353 -19.78 -17.11 -12.89
N ASN A 354 -20.15 -16.33 -11.87
CA ASN A 354 -19.77 -16.50 -10.46
C ASN A 354 -18.25 -16.62 -10.23
N LYS A 355 -17.47 -15.76 -10.89
CA LYS A 355 -16.02 -15.74 -10.70
C LYS A 355 -15.62 -14.69 -9.67
N PHE A 356 -14.61 -15.02 -8.85
CA PHE A 356 -14.00 -14.11 -7.90
C PHE A 356 -12.75 -13.52 -8.55
N TYR A 357 -12.73 -12.19 -8.63
CA TYR A 357 -11.61 -11.44 -9.17
C TYR A 357 -11.07 -10.53 -8.08
N VAL A 358 -9.75 -10.48 -7.96
CA VAL A 358 -9.09 -9.59 -7.02
C VAL A 358 -7.96 -8.86 -7.73
N ARG A 359 -7.77 -7.60 -7.37
CA ARG A 359 -6.66 -6.80 -7.87
C ARG A 359 -5.42 -7.07 -7.01
N ILE A 360 -4.31 -7.47 -7.64
CA ILE A 360 -3.01 -7.64 -6.99
C ILE A 360 -2.04 -6.73 -7.73
N GLY A 361 -1.62 -5.63 -7.08
CA GLY A 361 -0.86 -4.57 -7.75
C GLY A 361 -1.69 -3.89 -8.85
N ASN A 362 -1.18 -3.87 -10.09
CA ASN A 362 -1.86 -3.30 -11.25
C ASN A 362 -2.61 -4.34 -12.10
N ALA A 363 -2.69 -5.60 -11.67
CA ALA A 363 -3.32 -6.67 -12.45
C ALA A 363 -4.58 -7.20 -11.75
N THR A 364 -5.64 -7.42 -12.53
CA THR A 364 -6.85 -8.11 -12.07
C THR A 364 -6.73 -9.60 -12.36
N ASN A 365 -6.62 -10.42 -11.31
CA ASN A 365 -6.44 -11.86 -11.44
C ASN A 365 -7.75 -12.60 -11.10
N THR A 366 -8.08 -13.63 -11.90
CA THR A 366 -9.04 -14.66 -11.50
C THR A 366 -8.38 -15.61 -10.50
N MET A 367 -8.98 -15.79 -9.34
CA MET A 367 -8.53 -16.79 -8.37
C MET A 367 -9.21 -18.13 -8.61
N SER A 368 -8.50 -19.22 -8.31
CA SER A 368 -9.14 -20.54 -8.14
C SER A 368 -10.08 -20.50 -6.94
N VAL A 369 -10.99 -21.47 -6.83
CA VAL A 369 -11.93 -21.55 -5.69
C VAL A 369 -11.18 -21.63 -4.36
N GLU A 370 -10.09 -22.40 -4.31
CA GLU A 370 -9.24 -22.56 -3.13
C GLU A 370 -8.53 -21.25 -2.75
N SER A 371 -7.90 -20.59 -3.73
CA SER A 371 -7.22 -19.32 -3.49
C SER A 371 -8.19 -18.21 -3.12
N ALA A 372 -9.39 -18.19 -3.71
CA ALA A 372 -10.46 -17.26 -3.34
C ALA A 372 -10.94 -17.48 -1.91
N PHE A 373 -11.11 -18.73 -1.47
CA PHE A 373 -11.51 -19.04 -0.09
C PHE A 373 -10.47 -18.57 0.94
N ASN A 374 -9.20 -18.86 0.68
CA ASN A 374 -8.10 -18.39 1.53
C ASN A 374 -8.04 -16.86 1.57
N TYR A 375 -8.18 -16.19 0.43
CA TYR A 375 -8.24 -14.74 0.37
C TYR A 375 -9.42 -14.19 1.16
N ILE A 376 -10.63 -14.69 0.92
CA ILE A 376 -11.86 -14.21 1.55
C ILE A 376 -11.80 -14.33 3.06
N SER A 377 -11.22 -15.41 3.60
CA SER A 377 -11.12 -15.64 5.05
C SER A 377 -10.09 -14.75 5.75
N GLN A 378 -9.09 -14.25 5.03
CA GLN A 378 -8.01 -13.42 5.56
C GLN A 378 -8.17 -11.94 5.24
N HIS A 379 -8.96 -11.60 4.23
CA HIS A 379 -9.23 -10.22 3.83
C HIS A 379 -10.19 -9.56 4.83
N ASP A 380 -9.82 -8.39 5.33
CA ASP A 380 -10.71 -7.57 6.14
C ASP A 380 -11.80 -6.96 5.26
N TRP A 381 -13.05 -7.28 5.52
CA TRP A 381 -14.21 -6.74 4.80
C TRP A 381 -14.91 -5.62 5.56
N SER A 382 -14.42 -5.25 6.74
CA SER A 382 -14.94 -4.10 7.48
C SER A 382 -14.52 -2.80 6.81
N ASN A 383 -15.38 -1.79 6.92
CA ASN A 383 -15.41 -0.63 6.04
C ASN A 383 -15.45 0.66 6.86
#